data_AF-A0A6A4Y1J6-F1
#
_entry.id   AF-A0A6A4Y1J6-F1
#
_cell.length_a   1.000
_cell.length_b   1.000
_cell.length_c   1.000
_cell.angle_alpha   90.00
_cell.angle_beta   90.00
_cell.angle_gamma   90.00
#
_symmetry.space_group_name_H-M   'P 1'
#
loop_
_entity.id
_entity.type
_entity.pdbx_description
1 polymer ?
#
loop_
_entity_poly.entity_id
_entity_poly.type
_entity_poly.pdbx_seq_one_letter_code
_entity_poly.pdbx_strand_id
1 'polypeptide(L)'
;EGMTALSYAIKEDHLETVRLLSERNDIIIDKDVEYSIQQKNFAALATILESKVIYRSTNDDGKPLVECCAEYLKHESAMNMLGVDFPVEVQDGNLVQRQDYSYSWASFMDVTHPVDVNVRLSCLESILKDEKFASCSQELLRELAFGKDKHGREVIQITDASSRKYLNDRLFFCGRYEIFEGPPVHVSNTAVVVMAYDHGICTQLFQQNQSGHGSLDVNGFINCNKVLGRVVTKFGTKKDKELESKKWESEFRLWDKDLDGSLSEDEFLRFCAQHCGKKLK
;
A
#
# COMPACT_ATOMS: atom_id res chain seq x y z
N GLU A 1 -43.51 12.42 -8.43
CA GLU A 1 -42.54 12.37 -9.55
C GLU A 1 -42.36 10.91 -9.98
N GLY A 2 -42.18 10.65 -11.27
CA GLY A 2 -42.04 9.28 -11.77
C GLY A 2 -40.63 8.75 -11.57
N MET A 3 -40.49 7.55 -11.02
CA MET A 3 -39.22 6.81 -10.99
C MET A 3 -38.92 6.24 -12.39
N THR A 4 -37.64 6.29 -12.80
CA THR A 4 -37.21 5.64 -14.03
C THR A 4 -37.16 4.12 -13.83
N ALA A 5 -37.08 3.35 -14.91
CA ALA A 5 -36.87 1.91 -14.80
C ALA A 5 -35.59 1.57 -14.04
N LEU A 6 -34.54 2.38 -14.20
CA LEU A 6 -33.28 2.24 -13.48
C LEU A 6 -33.47 2.54 -11.98
N SER A 7 -34.18 3.61 -11.61
CA SER A 7 -34.46 3.92 -10.20
C SER A 7 -35.24 2.80 -9.51
N TYR A 8 -36.20 2.18 -10.20
CA TYR A 8 -36.92 1.01 -9.69
C TYR A 8 -35.99 -0.20 -9.53
N ALA A 9 -35.14 -0.50 -10.51
CA ALA A 9 -34.18 -1.59 -10.41
C ALA A 9 -33.20 -1.41 -9.25
N ILE A 10 -32.72 -0.17 -9.02
CA ILE A 10 -31.88 0.18 -7.87
C ILE A 10 -32.63 -0.03 -6.56
N LYS A 11 -33.88 0.45 -6.47
CA LYS A 11 -34.69 0.35 -5.26
C LYS A 11 -34.97 -1.09 -4.85
N GLU A 12 -35.21 -1.97 -5.82
CA GLU A 12 -35.51 -3.39 -5.59
C GLU A 12 -34.25 -4.29 -5.61
N ASP A 13 -33.05 -3.70 -5.64
CA ASP A 13 -31.75 -4.40 -5.64
C ASP A 13 -31.57 -5.41 -6.80
N HIS A 14 -32.15 -5.11 -7.95
CA HIS A 14 -32.03 -5.93 -9.15
C HIS A 14 -30.73 -5.60 -9.93
N LEU A 15 -29.57 -5.93 -9.36
CA LEU A 15 -28.24 -5.54 -9.89
C LEU A 15 -28.02 -5.90 -11.38
N GLU A 16 -28.52 -7.05 -11.84
CA GLU A 16 -28.42 -7.44 -13.25
C GLU A 16 -29.22 -6.49 -14.16
N THR A 17 -30.39 -6.06 -13.71
CA THR A 17 -31.21 -5.08 -14.44
C THR A 17 -30.57 -3.71 -14.40
N VAL A 18 -29.98 -3.32 -13.26
CA VAL A 18 -29.17 -2.09 -13.14
C VAL A 18 -28.06 -2.11 -14.17
N ARG A 19 -27.26 -3.19 -14.24
CA ARG A 19 -26.18 -3.33 -15.22
C ARG A 19 -26.66 -3.16 -16.67
N LEU A 20 -27.66 -3.94 -17.07
CA LEU A 20 -28.17 -3.93 -18.45
C LEU A 20 -28.76 -2.56 -18.85
N LEU A 21 -29.39 -1.86 -17.91
CA LEU A 21 -29.89 -0.51 -18.15
C LEU A 21 -28.75 0.52 -18.20
N SER A 22 -27.75 0.40 -17.33
CA SER A 22 -26.62 1.33 -17.27
C SER A 22 -25.74 1.25 -18.52
N GLU A 23 -25.61 0.11 -19.18
CA GLU A 23 -24.85 -0.02 -20.44
C GLU A 23 -25.44 0.81 -21.59
N ARG A 24 -26.70 1.23 -21.48
CA ARG A 24 -27.36 2.00 -22.53
C ARG A 24 -26.90 3.46 -22.55
N ASN A 25 -26.61 3.99 -23.72
CA ASN A 25 -26.15 5.38 -23.90
C ASN A 25 -27.28 6.41 -24.00
N ASP A 26 -28.53 5.97 -24.14
CA ASP A 26 -29.72 6.83 -24.21
C ASP A 26 -30.35 7.14 -22.84
N ILE A 27 -29.80 6.58 -21.75
CA ILE A 27 -30.28 6.80 -20.38
C ILE A 27 -29.41 7.82 -19.66
N ILE A 28 -30.04 8.87 -19.14
CA ILE A 28 -29.41 9.85 -18.24
C ILE A 28 -29.44 9.27 -16.83
N ILE A 29 -28.27 9.02 -16.25
CA ILE A 29 -28.11 8.31 -14.97
C ILE A 29 -27.88 9.23 -13.77
N ASP A 30 -27.71 10.55 -13.96
CA ASP A 30 -27.27 11.46 -12.88
C ASP A 30 -28.19 11.38 -11.65
N LYS A 31 -29.51 11.34 -11.87
CA LYS A 31 -30.48 11.18 -10.79
C LYS A 31 -30.40 9.81 -10.11
N ASP A 32 -30.10 8.76 -10.86
CA ASP A 32 -29.97 7.39 -10.36
C ASP A 32 -28.69 7.21 -9.54
N VAL A 33 -27.61 7.89 -9.92
CA VAL A 33 -26.36 8.00 -9.15
C VAL A 33 -26.61 8.72 -7.82
N GLU A 34 -27.20 9.92 -7.87
CA GLU A 34 -27.53 10.67 -6.64
C GLU A 34 -28.49 9.90 -5.75
N TYR A 35 -29.49 9.24 -6.33
CA TYR A 35 -30.40 8.36 -5.60
C TYR A 35 -29.65 7.21 -4.91
N SER A 36 -28.73 6.54 -5.61
CA SER A 36 -27.93 5.45 -5.04
C SER A 36 -27.06 5.92 -3.88
N ILE A 37 -26.47 7.12 -3.97
CA ILE A 37 -25.68 7.72 -2.89
C ILE A 37 -26.57 8.04 -1.68
N GLN A 38 -27.71 8.70 -1.90
CA GLN A 38 -28.64 9.09 -0.83
C GLN A 38 -29.26 7.89 -0.11
N GLN A 39 -29.61 6.83 -0.85
CA GLN A 39 -30.15 5.59 -0.31
C GLN A 39 -29.06 4.64 0.20
N LYS A 40 -27.78 4.99 0.04
CA LYS A 40 -26.62 4.16 0.39
C LYS A 40 -26.64 2.79 -0.32
N ASN A 41 -27.22 2.71 -1.51
CA ASN A 41 -27.17 1.51 -2.34
C ASN A 41 -25.86 1.50 -3.15
N PHE A 42 -24.76 1.19 -2.47
CA PHE A 42 -23.42 1.23 -3.07
C PHE A 42 -23.14 0.06 -4.03
N ALA A 43 -23.86 -1.05 -3.90
CA ALA A 43 -23.80 -2.15 -4.85
C ALA A 43 -24.32 -1.73 -6.22
N ALA A 44 -25.50 -1.08 -6.25
CA ALA A 44 -26.05 -0.53 -7.46
C ALA A 44 -25.18 0.58 -8.04
N LEU A 45 -24.65 1.48 -7.19
CA LEU A 45 -23.72 2.53 -7.64
C LEU A 45 -22.48 1.95 -8.32
N ALA A 46 -21.80 0.97 -7.70
CA ALA A 46 -20.65 0.30 -8.30
C ALA A 46 -21.00 -0.35 -9.64
N THR A 47 -22.18 -0.97 -9.73
CA THR A 47 -22.68 -1.61 -10.96
C THR A 47 -22.91 -0.60 -12.08
N ILE A 48 -23.53 0.55 -11.79
CA ILE A 48 -23.73 1.65 -12.77
C ILE A 48 -22.38 2.10 -13.32
N LEU A 49 -21.39 2.22 -12.43
CA LEU A 49 -20.06 2.71 -12.73
C LEU A 49 -19.19 1.73 -13.51
N GLU A 50 -19.61 0.49 -13.72
CA GLU A 50 -18.93 -0.43 -14.64
C GLU A 50 -18.96 0.07 -16.09
N SER A 51 -19.97 0.88 -16.47
CA SER A 51 -20.17 1.34 -17.85
C SER A 51 -20.21 2.86 -17.99
N LYS A 52 -20.19 3.60 -16.87
CA LYS A 52 -20.42 5.04 -16.84
C LYS A 52 -19.46 5.74 -15.89
N VAL A 53 -19.07 6.96 -16.27
CA VAL A 53 -18.26 7.85 -15.45
C VAL A 53 -19.18 8.82 -14.72
N ILE A 54 -18.86 9.13 -13.46
CA ILE A 54 -19.56 10.16 -12.66
C ILE A 54 -18.69 11.40 -12.48
N TYR A 55 -19.29 12.48 -12.00
CA TYR A 55 -18.59 13.74 -11.70
C TYR A 55 -18.25 13.90 -10.20
N ARG A 56 -18.73 12.97 -9.36
CA ARG A 56 -18.69 13.10 -7.90
C ARG A 56 -17.72 12.09 -7.30
N SER A 57 -16.92 12.53 -6.32
CA SER A 57 -15.90 11.69 -5.67
C SER A 57 -16.24 11.30 -4.23
N THR A 58 -17.18 11.99 -3.58
CA THR A 58 -17.57 11.78 -2.18
C THR A 58 -19.08 11.65 -2.02
N ASN A 59 -19.55 11.01 -0.94
CA ASN A 59 -20.96 11.01 -0.56
C ASN A 59 -21.36 12.36 0.09
N ASP A 60 -22.60 12.47 0.59
CA ASP A 60 -23.10 13.71 1.22
C ASP A 60 -22.37 14.07 2.53
N ASP A 61 -21.70 13.10 3.16
CA ASP A 61 -20.91 13.28 4.38
C ASP A 61 -19.42 13.61 4.09
N GLY A 62 -19.03 13.72 2.82
CA GLY A 62 -17.64 13.92 2.40
C GLY A 62 -16.77 12.66 2.44
N LYS A 63 -17.37 11.47 2.63
CA LYS A 63 -16.66 10.18 2.58
C LYS A 63 -16.37 9.79 1.12
N PRO A 64 -15.16 9.34 0.76
CA PRO A 64 -14.84 8.93 -0.61
C PRO A 64 -15.76 7.80 -1.10
N LEU A 65 -16.34 7.94 -2.29
CA LEU A 65 -17.26 6.95 -2.85
C LEU A 65 -16.58 5.60 -3.10
N VAL A 66 -15.27 5.62 -3.40
CA VAL A 66 -14.47 4.40 -3.54
C VAL A 66 -14.40 3.60 -2.23
N GLU A 67 -14.44 4.29 -1.08
CA GLU A 67 -14.51 3.65 0.23
C GLU A 67 -15.91 3.07 0.49
N CYS A 68 -16.96 3.82 0.12
CA CYS A 68 -18.35 3.38 0.28
C CYS A 68 -18.67 2.14 -0.57
N CYS A 69 -18.08 2.04 -1.77
CA CYS A 69 -18.35 0.96 -2.71
C CYS A 69 -17.36 -0.21 -2.60
N ALA A 70 -16.42 -0.17 -1.65
CA ALA A 70 -15.22 -1.01 -1.64
C ALA A 70 -15.48 -2.50 -1.91
N GLU A 71 -16.49 -3.10 -1.26
CA GLU A 71 -16.83 -4.53 -1.38
C GLU A 71 -17.47 -4.91 -2.73
N TYR A 72 -17.94 -3.93 -3.50
CA TYR A 72 -18.63 -4.13 -4.78
C TYR A 72 -17.77 -3.73 -5.99
N LEU A 73 -16.60 -3.15 -5.76
CA LEU A 73 -15.76 -2.63 -6.83
C LEU A 73 -15.23 -3.76 -7.72
N LYS A 74 -15.47 -3.59 -9.02
CA LYS A 74 -14.75 -4.28 -10.11
C LYS A 74 -13.79 -3.31 -10.79
N HIS A 75 -12.91 -3.85 -11.62
CA HIS A 75 -11.90 -3.08 -12.35
C HIS A 75 -12.46 -1.81 -12.99
N GLU A 76 -13.45 -1.93 -13.87
CA GLU A 76 -14.02 -0.78 -14.60
C GLU A 76 -14.65 0.25 -13.65
N SER A 77 -15.46 -0.20 -12.69
CA SER A 77 -16.08 0.71 -11.71
C SER A 77 -15.05 1.45 -10.85
N ALA A 78 -13.96 0.78 -10.47
CA ALA A 78 -12.88 1.37 -9.71
C ALA A 78 -12.09 2.39 -10.54
N MET A 79 -11.74 2.04 -11.78
CA MET A 79 -11.05 2.95 -12.72
C MET A 79 -11.88 4.20 -12.99
N ASN A 80 -13.20 4.05 -13.22
CA ASN A 80 -14.10 5.17 -13.44
C ASN A 80 -14.21 6.08 -12.20
N MET A 81 -14.28 5.52 -10.98
CA MET A 81 -14.27 6.35 -9.76
C MET A 81 -12.91 7.04 -9.53
N LEU A 82 -11.80 6.31 -9.68
CA LEU A 82 -10.46 6.85 -9.48
C LEU A 82 -10.15 7.97 -10.46
N GLY A 83 -10.65 7.90 -11.70
CA GLY A 83 -10.48 8.95 -12.70
C GLY A 83 -11.04 10.32 -12.29
N VAL A 84 -12.10 10.34 -11.46
CA VAL A 84 -12.73 11.59 -10.97
C VAL A 84 -11.84 12.30 -9.94
N ASP A 85 -11.20 11.51 -9.07
CA ASP A 85 -10.50 12.00 -7.88
C ASP A 85 -9.06 11.50 -7.80
N PHE A 86 -8.41 11.41 -8.97
CA PHE A 86 -7.03 11.00 -9.05
C PHE A 86 -6.12 12.07 -8.42
N PRO A 87 -5.07 11.70 -7.66
CA PRO A 87 -4.26 12.65 -6.90
C PRO A 87 -3.31 13.48 -7.76
N VAL A 88 -3.14 13.12 -9.04
CA VAL A 88 -2.21 13.76 -9.96
C VAL A 88 -2.84 13.97 -11.33
N GLU A 89 -2.28 14.88 -12.10
CA GLU A 89 -2.63 15.09 -13.50
C GLU A 89 -1.39 15.43 -14.32
N VAL A 90 -1.51 15.36 -15.64
CA VAL A 90 -0.43 15.73 -16.55
C VAL A 90 -0.75 17.11 -17.13
N GLN A 91 0.12 18.07 -16.87
CA GLN A 91 0.06 19.42 -17.43
C GLN A 91 1.35 19.68 -18.21
N ASP A 92 1.23 20.01 -19.49
CA ASP A 92 2.37 20.28 -20.39
C ASP A 92 3.44 19.16 -20.38
N GLY A 93 3.00 17.90 -20.24
CA GLY A 93 3.88 16.73 -20.19
C GLY A 93 4.52 16.43 -18.83
N ASN A 94 4.29 17.28 -17.82
CA ASN A 94 4.80 17.12 -16.46
C ASN A 94 3.70 16.58 -15.53
N LEU A 95 4.09 15.77 -14.55
CA LEU A 95 3.18 15.32 -13.52
C LEU A 95 3.01 16.41 -12.45
N VAL A 96 1.76 16.74 -12.14
CA VAL A 96 1.40 17.76 -11.15
C VAL A 96 0.45 17.14 -10.12
N GLN A 97 0.69 17.41 -8.84
CA GLN A 97 -0.22 17.01 -7.76
C GLN A 97 -1.47 17.89 -7.74
N ARG A 98 -2.65 17.27 -7.67
CA ARG A 98 -3.91 17.98 -7.43
C ARG A 98 -4.01 18.37 -5.96
N GLN A 99 -4.36 19.63 -5.69
CA GLN A 99 -4.53 20.13 -4.32
C GLN A 99 -5.91 19.75 -3.74
N ASP A 100 -6.93 19.72 -4.60
CA ASP A 100 -8.33 19.56 -4.21
C ASP A 100 -8.86 18.15 -4.54
N TYR A 101 -8.19 17.10 -4.05
CA TYR A 101 -8.65 15.72 -4.18
C TYR A 101 -9.10 15.17 -2.81
N SER A 102 -9.96 14.15 -2.85
CA SER A 102 -10.62 13.56 -1.67
C SER A 102 -9.95 12.26 -1.21
N TYR A 103 -8.66 12.07 -1.48
CA TYR A 103 -7.89 10.89 -1.08
C TYR A 103 -8.44 9.56 -1.61
N SER A 104 -9.14 9.56 -2.74
CA SER A 104 -9.74 8.33 -3.30
C SER A 104 -8.68 7.26 -3.62
N TRP A 105 -7.54 7.64 -4.20
CA TRP A 105 -6.45 6.69 -4.46
C TRP A 105 -5.94 6.02 -3.18
N ALA A 106 -5.62 6.81 -2.15
CA ALA A 106 -5.11 6.25 -0.90
C ALA A 106 -6.15 5.39 -0.18
N SER A 107 -7.42 5.77 -0.22
CA SER A 107 -8.53 5.01 0.36
C SER A 107 -8.78 3.69 -0.40
N PHE A 108 -8.71 3.71 -1.73
CA PHE A 108 -8.80 2.50 -2.55
C PHE A 108 -7.67 1.51 -2.24
N MET A 109 -6.46 2.02 -2.03
CA MET A 109 -5.29 1.20 -1.78
C MET A 109 -5.19 0.70 -0.34
N ASP A 110 -5.88 1.30 0.64
CA ASP A 110 -5.85 0.88 2.03
C ASP A 110 -6.44 -0.53 2.20
N VAL A 111 -5.63 -1.46 2.74
CA VAL A 111 -5.98 -2.87 2.96
C VAL A 111 -7.10 -3.07 3.97
N THR A 112 -7.39 -2.06 4.80
CA THR A 112 -8.48 -2.13 5.79
C THR A 112 -9.86 -2.01 5.16
N HIS A 113 -9.95 -1.49 3.92
CA HIS A 113 -11.19 -1.47 3.16
C HIS A 113 -11.38 -2.79 2.38
N PRO A 114 -12.61 -3.28 2.20
CA PRO A 114 -12.87 -4.60 1.63
C PRO A 114 -12.82 -4.62 0.08
N VAL A 115 -11.88 -3.91 -0.56
CA VAL A 115 -11.65 -4.05 -2.01
C VAL A 115 -10.94 -5.38 -2.29
N ASP A 116 -11.32 -6.08 -3.35
CA ASP A 116 -10.61 -7.30 -3.77
C ASP A 116 -9.15 -6.99 -4.14
N VAL A 117 -8.23 -7.83 -3.68
CA VAL A 117 -6.78 -7.66 -3.89
C VAL A 117 -6.41 -7.65 -5.39
N ASN A 118 -7.07 -8.48 -6.20
CA ASN A 118 -6.85 -8.52 -7.64
C ASN A 118 -7.40 -7.27 -8.32
N VAL A 119 -8.49 -6.71 -7.82
CA VAL A 119 -9.03 -5.43 -8.32
C VAL A 119 -8.04 -4.30 -8.04
N ARG A 120 -7.52 -4.17 -6.81
CA ARG A 120 -6.46 -3.19 -6.49
C ARG A 120 -5.27 -3.30 -7.40
N LEU A 121 -4.71 -4.50 -7.51
CA LEU A 121 -3.53 -4.76 -8.32
C LEU A 121 -3.82 -4.43 -9.79
N SER A 122 -4.92 -4.92 -10.36
CA SER A 122 -5.27 -4.67 -11.76
C SER A 122 -5.41 -3.17 -12.08
N CYS A 123 -6.05 -2.38 -11.20
CA CYS A 123 -6.16 -0.92 -11.39
C CYS A 123 -4.79 -0.24 -11.31
N LEU A 124 -3.96 -0.58 -10.33
CA LEU A 124 -2.59 -0.08 -10.22
C LEU A 124 -1.77 -0.40 -11.48
N GLU A 125 -1.88 -1.62 -12.00
CA GLU A 125 -1.22 -2.01 -13.24
C GLU A 125 -1.69 -1.21 -14.43
N SER A 126 -3.00 -1.04 -14.60
CA SER A 126 -3.60 -0.29 -15.71
C SER A 126 -3.16 1.17 -15.68
N ILE A 127 -3.21 1.82 -14.51
CA ILE A 127 -2.79 3.21 -14.34
C ILE A 127 -1.32 3.41 -14.71
N LEU A 128 -0.43 2.51 -14.28
CA LEU A 128 1.01 2.63 -14.58
C LEU A 128 1.38 2.27 -16.02
N LYS A 129 0.48 1.59 -16.75
CA LYS A 129 0.64 1.26 -18.17
C LYS A 129 -0.05 2.26 -19.09
N ASP A 130 -0.80 3.21 -18.55
CA ASP A 130 -1.54 4.21 -19.32
C ASP A 130 -0.57 5.15 -20.07
N GLU A 131 -0.75 5.25 -21.38
CA GLU A 131 0.05 6.08 -22.27
C GLU A 131 0.03 7.56 -21.87
N LYS A 132 -1.03 8.01 -21.20
CA LYS A 132 -1.15 9.37 -20.64
C LYS A 132 0.05 9.73 -19.76
N PHE A 133 0.63 8.77 -19.06
CA PHE A 133 1.72 8.99 -18.11
C PHE A 133 3.07 8.47 -18.62
N ALA A 134 3.18 8.11 -19.90
CA ALA A 134 4.40 7.50 -20.45
C ALA A 134 5.65 8.38 -20.22
N SER A 135 5.53 9.71 -20.35
CA SER A 135 6.63 10.66 -20.16
C SER A 135 7.05 10.84 -18.70
N CYS A 136 6.17 10.55 -17.74
CA CYS A 136 6.38 10.79 -16.31
C CYS A 136 6.14 9.52 -15.46
N SER A 137 6.29 8.34 -16.06
CA SER A 137 5.94 7.05 -15.43
C SER A 137 6.65 6.79 -14.10
N GLN A 138 7.92 7.20 -13.96
CA GLN A 138 8.69 7.06 -12.72
C GLN A 138 8.23 8.04 -11.62
N GLU A 139 7.87 9.26 -12.01
CA GLU A 139 7.28 10.25 -11.10
C GLU A 139 5.91 9.77 -10.62
N LEU A 140 5.08 9.27 -11.55
CA LEU A 140 3.78 8.68 -11.24
C LEU A 140 3.94 7.52 -10.26
N LEU A 141 4.86 6.60 -10.50
CA LEU A 141 5.11 5.48 -9.60
C LEU A 141 5.42 5.94 -8.17
N ARG A 142 6.25 6.97 -8.02
CA ARG A 142 6.59 7.55 -6.71
C ARG A 142 5.38 8.21 -6.07
N GLU A 143 4.62 9.00 -6.83
CA GLU A 143 3.39 9.65 -6.34
C GLU A 143 2.33 8.63 -5.89
N LEU A 144 2.15 7.54 -6.65
CA LEU A 144 1.21 6.50 -6.29
C LEU A 144 1.62 5.70 -5.06
N ALA A 145 2.92 5.46 -4.88
CA ALA A 145 3.43 4.70 -3.75
C ALA A 145 3.53 5.51 -2.45
N PHE A 146 3.98 6.76 -2.54
CA PHE A 146 4.24 7.62 -1.39
C PHE A 146 3.14 8.66 -1.16
N GLY A 147 2.12 8.69 -2.03
CA GLY A 147 0.90 9.46 -1.81
C GLY A 147 0.29 9.13 -0.45
N LYS A 148 -0.24 10.16 0.20
CA LYS A 148 -0.71 10.07 1.59
C LYS A 148 -2.22 10.03 1.67
N ASP A 149 -2.75 9.31 2.63
CA ASP A 149 -4.15 9.42 3.02
C ASP A 149 -4.41 10.67 3.87
N LYS A 150 -5.67 10.88 4.27
CA LYS A 150 -6.09 11.95 5.18
C LYS A 150 -5.41 11.94 6.55
N HIS A 151 -4.75 10.85 6.93
CA HIS A 151 -4.03 10.67 8.18
C HIS A 151 -2.50 10.78 8.02
N GLY A 152 -2.02 11.08 6.80
CA GLY A 152 -0.60 11.19 6.48
C GLY A 152 0.12 9.85 6.30
N ARG A 153 -0.60 8.72 6.23
CA ARG A 153 -0.03 7.40 5.97
C ARG A 153 0.21 7.23 4.48
N GLU A 154 1.37 6.71 4.11
CA GLU A 154 1.74 6.48 2.70
C GLU A 154 1.07 5.21 2.16
N VAL A 155 0.65 5.23 0.89
CA VAL A 155 0.01 4.09 0.20
C VAL A 155 0.81 2.79 0.34
N ILE A 156 2.14 2.86 0.15
CA ILE A 156 3.03 1.70 0.25
C ILE A 156 2.98 1.02 1.63
N GLN A 157 2.64 1.77 2.68
CA GLN A 157 2.55 1.27 4.05
C GLN A 157 1.17 0.66 4.35
N ILE A 158 0.11 1.15 3.72
CA ILE A 158 -1.28 0.77 4.02
C ILE A 158 -1.86 -0.23 3.02
N THR A 159 -1.21 -0.47 1.88
CA THR A 159 -1.72 -1.39 0.86
C THR A 159 -1.45 -2.87 1.15
N ASP A 160 -2.13 -3.75 0.41
CA ASP A 160 -1.98 -5.20 0.54
C ASP A 160 -0.59 -5.68 0.06
N ALA A 161 -0.25 -6.92 0.42
CA ALA A 161 1.07 -7.48 0.14
C ALA A 161 1.40 -7.60 -1.36
N SER A 162 0.41 -7.93 -2.20
CA SER A 162 0.59 -8.11 -3.65
C SER A 162 0.83 -6.77 -4.33
N SER A 163 0.01 -5.77 -4.03
CA SER A 163 0.17 -4.40 -4.53
C SER A 163 1.49 -3.77 -4.05
N ARG A 164 1.84 -3.96 -2.76
CA ARG A 164 3.10 -3.48 -2.20
C ARG A 164 4.31 -4.10 -2.88
N LYS A 165 4.28 -5.41 -3.14
CA LYS A 165 5.34 -6.12 -3.87
C LYS A 165 5.49 -5.53 -5.28
N TYR A 166 4.37 -5.32 -5.99
CA TYR A 166 4.39 -4.77 -7.34
C TYR A 166 5.01 -3.36 -7.41
N LEU A 167 4.72 -2.51 -6.41
CA LEU A 167 5.34 -1.18 -6.27
C LEU A 167 6.84 -1.29 -5.97
N ASN A 168 7.22 -2.09 -4.98
CA ASN A 168 8.62 -2.30 -4.59
C ASN A 168 9.48 -2.80 -5.75
N ASP A 169 8.98 -3.79 -6.50
CA ASP A 169 9.66 -4.38 -7.66
C ASP A 169 9.99 -3.35 -8.75
N ARG A 170 9.28 -2.22 -8.79
CA ARG A 170 9.51 -1.12 -9.74
C ARG A 170 10.25 0.06 -9.15
N LEU A 171 10.08 0.32 -7.84
CA LEU A 171 10.74 1.42 -7.15
C LEU A 171 12.20 1.13 -6.82
N PHE A 172 12.49 -0.11 -6.45
CA PHE A 172 13.77 -0.49 -5.85
C PHE A 172 14.52 -1.48 -6.72
N PHE A 173 15.86 -1.40 -6.68
CA PHE A 173 16.70 -2.36 -7.38
C PHE A 173 16.48 -3.76 -6.81
N CYS A 174 16.18 -4.71 -7.69
CA CYS A 174 15.72 -6.06 -7.34
C CYS A 174 14.55 -6.09 -6.33
N GLY A 175 13.69 -5.07 -6.34
CA GLY A 175 12.54 -4.97 -5.45
C GLY A 175 12.86 -4.69 -3.97
N ARG A 176 14.12 -4.38 -3.65
CA ARG A 176 14.60 -4.36 -2.26
C ARG A 176 15.56 -3.21 -1.94
N TYR A 177 16.43 -2.86 -2.87
CA TYR A 177 17.51 -1.92 -2.63
C TYR A 177 17.16 -0.53 -3.16
N GLU A 178 16.99 0.45 -2.26
CA GLU A 178 16.87 1.85 -2.62
C GLU A 178 18.28 2.44 -2.75
N ILE A 179 18.78 2.52 -3.98
CA ILE A 179 20.13 3.04 -4.28
C ILE A 179 20.19 4.53 -3.92
N PHE A 180 21.27 4.93 -3.24
CA PHE A 180 21.47 6.33 -2.86
C PHE A 180 21.75 7.18 -4.08
N GLU A 181 21.17 8.37 -4.11
CA GLU A 181 21.57 9.39 -5.08
C GLU A 181 22.96 9.92 -4.71
N GLY A 182 23.92 9.76 -5.63
CA GLY A 182 25.29 10.21 -5.41
C GLY A 182 26.33 9.43 -6.21
N PRO A 183 27.61 9.83 -6.12
CA PRO A 183 28.69 9.11 -6.77
C PRO A 183 28.87 7.72 -6.13
N PRO A 184 29.29 6.70 -6.91
CA PRO A 184 29.67 5.42 -6.36
C PRO A 184 30.76 5.55 -5.28
N VAL A 185 30.68 4.72 -4.25
CA VAL A 185 31.70 4.61 -3.19
C VAL A 185 33.02 4.10 -3.77
N HIS A 186 32.95 3.24 -4.78
CA HIS A 186 34.12 2.69 -5.45
C HIS A 186 33.81 2.35 -6.91
N VAL A 187 34.78 2.57 -7.79
CA VAL A 187 34.73 2.18 -9.20
C VAL A 187 36.05 1.50 -9.55
N SER A 188 35.96 0.32 -10.16
CA SER A 188 37.09 -0.41 -10.74
C SER A 188 36.75 -0.84 -12.16
N ASN A 189 37.70 -1.50 -12.84
CA ASN A 189 37.48 -2.04 -14.18
C ASN A 189 36.37 -3.11 -14.27
N THR A 190 35.95 -3.69 -13.14
CA THR A 190 34.99 -4.81 -13.13
C THR A 190 33.80 -4.60 -12.19
N ALA A 191 33.80 -3.54 -11.38
CA ALA A 191 32.76 -3.33 -10.38
C ALA A 191 32.54 -1.85 -10.06
N VAL A 192 31.27 -1.51 -9.84
CA VAL A 192 30.81 -0.24 -9.29
C VAL A 192 30.11 -0.54 -7.97
N VAL A 193 30.55 0.09 -6.88
CA VAL A 193 29.97 -0.08 -5.55
C VAL A 193 29.20 1.18 -5.19
N VAL A 194 27.92 1.03 -4.90
CA VAL A 194 27.02 2.11 -4.47
C VAL A 194 26.47 1.81 -3.09
N MET A 195 26.02 2.84 -2.37
CA MET A 195 25.25 2.65 -1.15
C MET A 195 23.78 2.45 -1.49
N ALA A 196 23.08 1.62 -0.70
CA ALA A 196 21.65 1.42 -0.84
C ALA A 196 21.00 1.14 0.52
N TYR A 197 19.75 1.56 0.70
CA TYR A 197 18.94 1.08 1.81
C TYR A 197 18.43 -0.31 1.48
N ASP A 198 18.60 -1.24 2.42
CA ASP A 198 18.04 -2.59 2.30
C ASP A 198 16.69 -2.66 3.02
N HIS A 199 15.59 -2.66 2.26
CA HIS A 199 14.23 -2.72 2.79
C HIS A 199 13.81 -4.14 3.23
N GLY A 200 14.60 -5.16 2.94
CA GLY A 200 14.26 -6.58 3.19
C GLY A 200 15.12 -7.27 4.25
N ILE A 201 16.19 -6.61 4.74
CA ILE A 201 17.18 -7.25 5.61
C ILE A 201 16.59 -7.77 6.93
N CYS A 202 15.67 -7.02 7.56
CA CYS A 202 15.08 -7.43 8.83
C CYS A 202 14.21 -8.68 8.68
N THR A 203 13.32 -8.69 7.69
CA THR A 203 12.50 -9.87 7.34
C THR A 203 13.37 -11.07 6.99
N GLN A 204 14.40 -10.88 6.18
CA GLN A 204 15.33 -11.96 5.85
C GLN A 204 16.01 -12.53 7.09
N LEU A 205 16.51 -11.66 7.98
CA LEU A 205 17.19 -12.08 9.20
C LEU A 205 16.25 -12.84 10.13
N PHE A 206 15.00 -12.39 10.27
CA PHE A 206 13.97 -13.11 11.01
C PHE A 206 13.81 -14.54 10.48
N GLN A 207 13.53 -14.68 9.18
CA GLN A 207 13.30 -15.97 8.53
C GLN A 207 14.52 -16.91 8.62
N GLN A 208 15.74 -16.36 8.57
CA GLN A 208 16.96 -17.14 8.66
C GLN A 208 17.30 -17.60 10.10
N ASN A 209 16.75 -16.94 11.12
CA ASN A 209 17.10 -17.19 12.51
C ASN A 209 15.91 -17.68 13.36
N GLN A 210 14.72 -17.82 12.78
CA GLN A 210 13.56 -18.36 13.48
C GLN A 210 13.83 -19.79 13.95
N SER A 211 13.28 -20.11 15.12
CA SER A 211 13.22 -21.46 15.65
C SER A 211 12.25 -22.32 14.81
N GLY A 212 12.20 -23.63 15.10
CA GLY A 212 11.26 -24.54 14.44
C GLY A 212 9.77 -24.20 14.60
N HIS A 213 9.44 -23.24 15.48
CA HIS A 213 8.08 -22.76 15.73
C HIS A 213 7.71 -21.48 14.96
N GLY A 214 8.61 -20.93 14.13
CA GLY A 214 8.35 -19.72 13.34
C GLY A 214 8.50 -18.40 14.12
N SER A 215 9.14 -18.44 15.28
CA SER A 215 9.45 -17.27 16.12
C SER A 215 10.94 -17.24 16.49
N LEU A 216 11.46 -16.06 16.85
CA LEU A 216 12.84 -15.92 17.31
C LEU A 216 12.95 -16.24 18.80
N ASP A 217 13.84 -17.15 19.15
CA ASP A 217 14.33 -17.25 20.52
C ASP A 217 15.41 -16.18 20.79
N VAL A 218 15.89 -16.12 22.03
CA VAL A 218 16.95 -15.18 22.43
C VAL A 218 18.21 -15.32 21.55
N ASN A 219 18.56 -16.55 21.14
CA ASN A 219 19.74 -16.80 20.33
C ASN A 219 19.57 -16.28 18.90
N GLY A 220 18.42 -16.55 18.29
CA GLY A 220 18.04 -16.04 16.98
C GLY A 220 18.03 -14.51 16.97
N PHE A 221 17.43 -13.88 17.97
CA PHE A 221 17.45 -12.44 18.14
C PHE A 221 18.87 -11.85 18.25
N ILE A 222 19.74 -12.48 19.04
CA ILE A 222 21.15 -12.07 19.15
C ILE A 222 21.88 -12.23 17.80
N ASN A 223 21.63 -13.31 17.07
CA ASN A 223 22.26 -13.55 15.77
C ASN A 223 21.82 -12.51 14.72
N CYS A 224 20.54 -12.15 14.68
CA CYS A 224 20.07 -11.03 13.85
C CYS A 224 20.83 -9.74 14.18
N ASN A 225 20.96 -9.39 15.46
CA ASN A 225 21.62 -8.16 15.90
C ASN A 225 23.13 -8.14 15.66
N LYS A 226 23.79 -9.30 15.53
CA LYS A 226 25.18 -9.37 15.05
C LYS A 226 25.30 -8.92 13.60
N VAL A 227 24.41 -9.39 12.73
CA VAL A 227 24.43 -9.01 11.31
C VAL A 227 24.08 -7.54 11.12
N LEU A 228 23.12 -7.03 11.91
CA LEU A 228 22.76 -5.60 11.94
C LEU A 228 23.86 -4.70 12.53
N GLY A 229 25.04 -5.25 12.89
CA GLY A 229 26.17 -4.50 13.45
C GLY A 229 25.91 -3.94 14.85
N ARG A 230 24.84 -4.36 15.53
CA ARG A 230 24.48 -3.86 16.87
C ARG A 230 25.18 -4.64 17.99
N VAL A 231 25.54 -5.90 17.74
CA VAL A 231 26.38 -6.70 18.65
C VAL A 231 27.83 -6.52 18.24
N VAL A 232 28.61 -5.83 19.07
CA VAL A 232 30.05 -5.73 18.87
C VAL A 232 30.71 -6.91 19.58
N THR A 233 31.30 -7.83 18.82
CA THR A 233 32.07 -8.94 19.42
C THR A 233 33.35 -8.37 20.04
N LYS A 234 33.31 -8.00 21.32
CA LYS A 234 34.52 -7.56 22.02
C LYS A 234 35.38 -8.77 22.36
N PHE A 235 36.70 -8.65 22.19
CA PHE A 235 37.68 -9.56 22.80
C PHE A 235 37.74 -9.27 24.31
N GLY A 236 36.71 -9.69 25.04
CA GLY A 236 36.53 -9.44 26.48
C GLY A 236 36.78 -10.68 27.34
N THR A 237 36.91 -10.44 28.64
CA THR A 237 36.98 -11.49 29.66
C THR A 237 35.66 -12.26 29.74
N LYS A 238 35.64 -13.41 30.43
CA LYS A 238 34.39 -14.20 30.64
C LYS A 238 33.26 -13.34 31.23
N LYS A 239 33.61 -12.42 32.13
CA LYS A 239 32.66 -11.51 32.80
C LYS A 239 32.03 -10.50 31.84
N ASP A 240 32.79 -10.04 30.85
CA ASP A 240 32.30 -9.11 29.81
C ASP A 240 31.30 -9.80 28.89
N LYS A 241 31.56 -11.06 28.52
CA LYS A 241 30.64 -11.88 27.72
C LYS A 241 29.33 -12.16 28.46
N GLU A 242 29.39 -12.46 29.76
CA GLU A 242 28.19 -12.65 30.60
C GLU A 242 27.37 -11.35 30.72
N LEU A 243 28.03 -10.19 30.84
CA LEU A 243 27.35 -8.91 30.89
C LEU A 243 26.65 -8.57 29.56
N GLU A 244 27.30 -8.82 28.42
CA GLU A 244 26.68 -8.64 27.11
C GLU A 244 25.49 -9.60 26.90
N SER A 245 25.61 -10.87 27.30
CA SER A 245 24.49 -11.83 27.24
C SER A 245 23.28 -11.32 28.02
N LYS A 246 23.49 -10.90 29.27
CA LYS A 246 22.43 -10.35 30.13
C LYS A 246 21.79 -9.09 29.54
N LYS A 247 22.57 -8.24 28.88
CA LYS A 247 22.05 -7.05 28.20
C LYS A 247 21.09 -7.45 27.07
N TRP A 248 21.49 -8.37 26.22
CA TRP A 248 20.65 -8.82 25.09
C TRP A 248 19.44 -9.63 25.52
N GLU A 249 19.55 -10.44 26.59
CA GLU A 249 18.41 -11.09 27.23
C GLU A 249 17.42 -10.06 27.80
N SER A 250 17.91 -8.97 28.40
CA SER A 250 17.04 -7.91 28.91
C SER A 250 16.36 -7.14 27.80
N GLU A 251 17.07 -6.86 26.70
CA GLU A 251 16.52 -6.24 25.49
C GLU A 251 15.43 -7.13 24.87
N PHE A 252 15.70 -8.43 24.73
CA PHE A 252 14.73 -9.41 24.23
C PHE A 252 13.43 -9.36 25.01
N ARG A 253 13.50 -9.41 26.35
CA ARG A 253 12.31 -9.32 27.23
C ARG A 253 11.54 -8.01 27.13
N LEU A 254 12.18 -6.92 26.67
CA LEU A 254 11.49 -5.66 26.43
C LEU A 254 10.54 -5.77 25.22
N TRP A 255 10.89 -6.62 24.26
CA TRP A 255 10.22 -6.76 22.98
C TRP A 255 9.30 -7.97 22.90
N ASP A 256 9.50 -8.98 23.74
CA ASP A 256 8.58 -10.09 24.02
C ASP A 256 7.40 -9.54 24.84
N LYS A 257 6.37 -9.03 24.15
CA LYS A 257 5.30 -8.25 24.79
C LYS A 257 4.28 -9.13 25.49
N ASP A 258 4.08 -10.34 25.00
CA ASP A 258 3.16 -11.31 25.58
C ASP A 258 3.83 -12.26 26.58
N LEU A 259 5.16 -12.17 26.73
CA LEU A 259 5.97 -12.93 27.68
C LEU A 259 5.94 -14.43 27.38
N ASP A 260 5.80 -14.79 26.10
CA ASP A 260 5.78 -16.18 25.65
C ASP A 260 7.19 -16.80 25.51
N GLY A 261 8.24 -15.98 25.68
CA GLY A 261 9.63 -16.38 25.59
C GLY A 261 10.17 -16.43 24.15
N SER A 262 9.43 -15.89 23.20
CA SER A 262 9.79 -15.80 21.78
C SER A 262 9.44 -14.40 21.23
N LEU A 263 9.94 -14.07 20.04
CA LEU A 263 9.49 -12.89 19.30
C LEU A 263 8.81 -13.33 18.01
N SER A 264 7.59 -12.83 17.82
CA SER A 264 6.90 -12.87 16.53
C SER A 264 7.63 -12.00 15.48
N GLU A 265 7.29 -12.21 14.21
CA GLU A 265 7.84 -11.40 13.13
C GLU A 265 7.50 -9.91 13.31
N ASP A 266 6.26 -9.61 13.71
CA ASP A 266 5.82 -8.23 13.95
C ASP A 266 6.60 -7.54 15.08
N GLU A 267 6.82 -8.22 16.20
CA GLU A 267 7.62 -7.68 17.31
C GLU A 267 9.06 -7.40 16.89
N PHE A 268 9.67 -8.34 16.15
CA PHE A 268 11.03 -8.16 15.66
C PHE A 268 11.14 -7.04 14.61
N LEU A 269 10.18 -6.92 13.70
CA LEU A 269 10.17 -5.83 12.72
C LEU A 269 9.95 -4.47 13.38
N ARG A 270 9.12 -4.37 14.42
CA ARG A 270 8.97 -3.14 15.22
C ARG A 270 10.26 -2.78 15.94
N PHE A 271 10.94 -3.77 16.51
CA PHE A 271 12.27 -3.59 17.10
C PHE A 271 13.26 -3.02 16.08
N CYS A 272 13.35 -3.62 14.88
CA CYS A 272 14.21 -3.13 13.83
C CYS A 272 13.84 -1.71 13.41
N ALA A 273 12.56 -1.42 13.19
CA ALA A 273 12.11 -0.08 12.81
C ALA A 273 12.52 0.99 13.85
N GLN A 274 12.48 0.67 15.14
CA GLN A 274 12.88 1.58 16.21
C GLN A 274 14.40 1.83 16.24
N HIS A 275 15.21 0.78 16.11
CA HIS A 275 16.66 0.90 16.35
C HIS A 275 17.50 1.14 15.10
N CYS A 276 16.99 0.70 13.96
CA CYS A 276 17.66 0.79 12.68
C CYS A 276 17.02 1.86 11.77
N GLY A 277 15.88 2.43 12.20
CA GLY A 277 15.02 3.27 11.37
C GLY A 277 14.17 2.43 10.42
N LYS A 278 13.16 3.06 9.81
CA LYS A 278 12.38 2.44 8.70
C LYS A 278 13.23 2.21 7.43
N LYS A 279 14.44 2.79 7.36
CA LYS A 279 15.38 2.69 6.24
C LYS A 279 16.77 2.41 6.81
N LEU A 280 17.26 1.18 6.64
CA LEU A 280 18.58 0.73 7.13
C LEU A 280 19.70 1.16 6.17
N LYS A 281 20.63 2.00 6.65
CA LYS A 281 21.81 2.47 5.88
C LYS A 281 22.89 1.39 5.75
#